data_AF-A0A0U4NI09-F1
#
_entry.id   AF-A0A0U4NI09-F1
#
_cell.length_a   1.000
_cell.length_b   1.000
_cell.length_c   1.000
_cell.angle_alpha   90.00
_cell.angle_beta   90.00
_cell.angle_gamma   90.00
#
_symmetry.space_group_name_H-M   'P 1'
#
loop_
_entity.id
_entity.type
_entity.pdbx_description
1 polymer ?
#
loop_
_entity_poly.entity_id
_entity_poly.type
_entity_poly.pdbx_seq_one_letter_code
_entity_poly.pdbx_strand_id
1 'polypeptide(L)' 'MEKPVLRTLLILTGVVTFSISAWSSAPARCLGLPDTDLKAMCLAKAQLDVRRCGDISSPLLQQQCQASVQTPF' A
#
# COMPACT_ATOMS: atom_id res chain seq x y z
N MET A 1 -13.94 -30.12 -36.59
CA MET A 1 -13.32 -28.79 -36.77
C MET A 1 -13.74 -27.82 -35.63
N GLU A 2 -13.29 -28.16 -34.41
CA GLU A 2 -12.50 -27.34 -33.45
C GLU A 2 -12.93 -25.93 -32.98
N LYS A 3 -14.12 -25.44 -33.30
CA LYS A 3 -14.46 -24.02 -33.01
C LYS A 3 -15.07 -23.63 -31.64
N PRO A 4 -15.47 -24.52 -30.70
CA PRO A 4 -16.04 -24.04 -29.44
C PRO A 4 -14.98 -23.78 -28.35
N VAL A 5 -13.82 -24.44 -28.40
CA VAL A 5 -12.81 -24.36 -27.31
C VAL A 5 -12.06 -23.02 -27.31
N LEU A 6 -11.76 -22.47 -28.49
CA LEU A 6 -11.01 -21.22 -28.65
C LEU A 6 -11.78 -19.98 -28.14
N ARG A 7 -13.12 -19.99 -28.26
CA ARG A 7 -13.97 -18.89 -27.75
C ARG A 7 -14.08 -18.91 -26.23
N THR A 8 -14.18 -20.10 -25.63
CA THR A 8 -14.22 -20.24 -24.17
C THR A 8 -12.87 -19.88 -23.54
N LEU A 9 -11.76 -20.18 -24.20
CA LEU A 9 -10.41 -19.86 -23.71
C LEU A 9 -10.14 -18.35 -23.65
N LEU A 10 -10.61 -17.57 -24.64
CA LEU A 10 -10.43 -16.11 -24.70
C LEU A 10 -11.20 -15.36 -23.59
N ILE A 11 -12.34 -15.89 -23.17
CA ILE A 11 -13.13 -15.32 -22.08
C ILE A 11 -12.48 -15.62 -20.72
N LEU A 12 -11.91 -16.83 -20.57
CA LEU A 12 -11.20 -17.23 -19.35
C LEU A 12 -9.88 -16.48 -19.13
N THR A 13 -9.15 -16.12 -20.20
CA THR A 13 -7.91 -15.33 -20.09
C THR A 13 -8.15 -13.82 -20.01
N GLY A 14 -9.24 -13.31 -20.60
CA GLY A 14 -9.55 -11.87 -20.61
C GLY A 14 -10.00 -11.30 -19.26
N VAL A 15 -10.58 -12.12 -18.38
CA VAL A 15 -11.03 -11.68 -17.04
C VAL A 15 -9.88 -11.63 -16.03
N VAL A 16 -8.77 -12.34 -16.29
CA VAL A 16 -7.65 -12.48 -15.34
C VAL A 16 -6.75 -11.23 -15.28
N THR A 17 -6.80 -10.33 -16.26
CA THR A 17 -5.89 -9.17 -16.33
C THR A 17 -6.49 -7.82 -15.94
N PHE A 18 -7.79 -7.74 -15.61
CA PHE A 18 -8.45 -6.43 -15.44
C PHE A 18 -8.37 -5.80 -14.03
N SER A 19 -7.89 -6.49 -13.00
CA SER A 19 -8.05 -6.00 -11.61
C SER A 19 -6.76 -5.86 -10.80
N ILE A 20 -5.67 -5.36 -11.41
CA ILE A 20 -4.49 -4.89 -10.67
C ILE A 20 -4.23 -3.41 -10.95
N SER A 21 -5.15 -2.57 -10.53
CA SER A 21 -4.93 -1.13 -10.41
C SER A 21 -5.54 -0.57 -9.13
N ALA A 22 -5.29 -1.24 -8.00
CA ALA A 22 -5.38 -0.59 -6.70
C ALA A 22 -4.13 0.28 -6.51
N TRP A 23 -4.05 1.39 -7.26
CA TRP A 23 -3.07 2.45 -7.00
C TRP A 23 -3.36 3.03 -5.62
N SER A 24 -2.46 2.76 -4.68
CA SER A 24 -2.55 3.25 -3.31
C SER A 24 -2.53 4.78 -3.33
N SER A 25 -3.70 5.37 -3.11
CA SER A 25 -3.90 6.82 -2.94
C SER A 25 -3.67 7.28 -1.50
N ALA A 26 -3.36 6.33 -0.60
CA ALA A 26 -3.05 6.60 0.80
C ALA A 26 -1.80 7.50 1.04
N PRO A 27 -0.66 7.38 0.32
CA PRO A 27 0.53 8.19 0.62
C PRO A 27 0.38 9.66 0.21
N ALA A 28 -0.53 9.99 -0.72
CA ALA A 28 -0.68 11.35 -1.22
C ALA A 28 -1.16 12.34 -0.14
N ARG A 29 -2.04 11.88 0.76
CA ARG A 29 -2.55 12.70 1.88
C ARG A 29 -1.49 12.97 2.93
N CYS A 30 -0.56 12.04 3.12
CA CYS A 30 0.54 12.18 4.08
C CYS A 30 1.60 13.19 3.60
N LEU A 31 1.80 13.34 2.28
CA LEU A 31 2.83 14.22 1.72
C LEU A 31 2.60 15.70 2.02
N GLY A 32 1.35 16.12 2.23
CA GLY A 32 0.95 17.49 2.52
C GLY A 32 1.02 17.89 4.00
N LEU A 33 1.43 16.98 4.89
CA LEU A 33 1.61 17.32 6.30
C LEU A 33 2.84 18.23 6.47
N PRO A 34 2.72 19.34 7.21
CA PRO A 34 3.83 20.27 7.43
C PRO A 34 4.87 19.71 8.41
N ASP A 35 4.43 18.85 9.32
CA ASP A 35 5.27 18.22 10.33
C ASP A 35 5.89 16.93 9.79
N THR A 36 7.22 16.86 9.81
CA THR A 36 7.99 15.74 9.25
C THR A 36 7.73 14.43 9.99
N ASP A 37 7.61 14.49 11.32
CA ASP A 37 7.39 13.30 12.15
C ASP A 37 5.98 12.70 11.91
N LEU A 38 4.95 13.56 11.87
CA LEU A 38 3.59 13.15 11.54
C LEU A 38 3.47 12.64 10.10
N LYS A 39 4.20 13.26 9.16
CA LYS A 39 4.29 12.80 7.76
C LYS A 39 4.92 11.41 7.68
N ALA A 40 6.05 11.20 8.35
CA ALA A 40 6.73 9.90 8.39
C ALA A 40 5.84 8.81 9.00
N MET A 41 5.18 9.12 10.13
CA MET A 41 4.22 8.21 10.77
C MET A 41 3.03 7.88 9.86
N CYS A 42 2.44 8.88 9.20
CA CYS A 42 1.34 8.69 8.27
C CYS A 42 1.74 7.79 7.09
N LEU A 43 2.91 8.04 6.49
CA LEU A 43 3.45 7.23 5.40
C LEU A 43 3.73 5.79 5.84
N ALA A 44 4.32 5.61 7.03
CA ALA A 44 4.63 4.30 7.59
C ALA A 44 3.36 3.44 7.73
N LYS A 45 2.27 4.02 8.24
CA LYS A 45 0.96 3.35 8.36
C LYS A 45 0.31 3.10 7.01
N ALA A 46 0.31 4.09 6.12
CA ALA A 46 -0.31 3.99 4.81
C ALA A 46 0.36 2.94 3.90
N GLN A 47 1.66 2.75 4.05
CA GLN A 47 2.45 1.80 3.25
C GLN A 47 2.73 0.49 4.00
N LEU A 48 2.29 0.36 5.26
CA LEU A 48 2.67 -0.72 6.17
C LEU A 48 4.19 -0.95 6.19
N ASP A 49 4.96 0.13 6.11
CA ASP A 49 6.42 0.11 6.01
C ASP A 49 7.07 0.71 7.26
N VAL A 50 7.57 -0.17 8.12
CA VAL A 50 8.23 0.20 9.38
C VAL A 50 9.52 1.01 9.17
N ARG A 51 10.16 0.90 8.00
CA ARG A 51 11.40 1.62 7.68
C ARG A 51 11.18 3.13 7.69
N ARG A 52 9.96 3.57 7.35
CA ARG A 52 9.55 4.98 7.36
C ARG A 52 9.52 5.58 8.76
N CYS A 53 9.31 4.79 9.81
CA CYS A 53 9.36 5.28 11.19
C CYS A 53 10.76 5.78 11.59
N GLY A 54 11.83 5.40 10.86
CA GLY A 54 13.19 5.87 11.13
C GLY A 54 13.44 7.34 10.77
N ASP A 55 12.54 7.97 10.03
CA ASP A 55 12.61 9.40 9.68
C ASP A 55 12.07 10.30 10.82
N ILE A 56 11.47 9.68 11.85
CA ILE A 56 10.89 10.37 13.01
C ILE A 56 12.02 10.77 13.97
N SER A 57 12.10 12.06 14.30
CA SER A 57 13.13 12.63 15.17
C SER A 57 12.93 12.29 16.65
N SER A 58 11.66 12.19 17.08
CA SER A 58 11.33 11.83 18.47
C SER A 58 11.43 10.32 18.71
N PRO A 59 12.27 9.84 19.64
CA PRO A 59 12.48 8.41 19.87
C PRO A 59 11.21 7.70 20.40
N LEU A 60 10.41 8.40 21.22
CA LEU A 60 9.15 7.87 21.72
C LEU A 60 8.14 7.69 20.58
N LEU A 61 8.06 8.68 19.70
CA LEU A 61 7.15 8.68 18.57
C LEU A 61 7.58 7.64 17.52
N GLN A 62 8.88 7.43 17.35
CA GLN A 62 9.45 6.37 16.53
C GLN A 62 9.05 4.98 17.04
N GLN A 63 9.20 4.72 18.34
CA GLN A 63 8.78 3.45 18.95
C GLN A 63 7.28 3.20 18.77
N GLN A 64 6.46 4.23 19.00
CA GLN A 64 5.01 4.15 18.79
C GLN A 64 4.67 3.86 17.32
N CYS A 65 5.35 4.52 16.39
CA CYS A 65 5.20 4.26 14.96
C CYS A 65 5.51 2.80 14.62
N GLN A 66 6.66 2.29 15.06
CA GLN A 66 7.08 0.91 14.79
C GLN A 66 6.06 -0.11 15.31
N ALA A 67 5.62 0.06 16.57
CA ALA A 67 4.60 -0.80 17.16
C ALA A 67 3.30 -0.77 16.35
N SER A 68 2.86 0.41 15.91
CA SER A 68 1.60 0.58 15.18
C SER A 68 1.60 0.02 13.76
N VAL A 69 2.77 -0.07 13.11
CA VAL A 69 2.93 -0.63 11.77
C VAL A 69 3.11 -2.15 11.82
N GLN A 70 3.71 -2.65 12.90
CA GLN A 70 4.11 -4.06 13.02
C GLN A 70 3.02 -4.97 13.61
N THR A 71 1.95 -4.41 14.17
CA THR A 71 0.74 -5.14 14.53
C THR A 71 -0.29 -5.04 13.39
N PRO A 72 -0.38 -6.05 12.50
CA PRO A 72 -1.57 -6.19 11.67
C PRO A 72 -2.75 -6.49 12.59
N PHE A 73 -3.81 -5.67 12.52
CA PHE A 73 -5.11 -5.99 13.11
C PHE A 73 -5.78 -7.13 12.32
#